data_AF-A0A060CCB6-F1
#
_entry.id   AF-A0A060CCB6-F1
#
_cell.length_a   1.000
_cell.length_b   1.000
_cell.length_c   1.000
_cell.angle_alpha   90.00
_cell.angle_beta   90.00
_cell.angle_gamma   90.00
#
_symmetry.space_group_name_H-M   'P 1'
#
loop_
_entity.id
_entity.type
_entity.pdbx_description
1 polymer ?
#
loop_
_entity_poly.entity_id
_entity_poly.type
_entity_poly.pdbx_seq_one_letter_code
_entity_poly.pdbx_strand_id
1 'polypeptide(L)' 'MDPNVVVLLDVGTKPNTSAIYHLWKAFDNDSNVAGAAGEIKALKGRFCKKLLNP' A
#
# COMPACT_ATOMS: atom_id res chain seq x y z
N MET A 1 -6.48 13.61 19.34
CA MET A 1 -5.83 12.36 18.90
C MET A 1 -4.76 12.80 17.93
N ASP A 2 -3.50 12.49 18.23
CA ASP A 2 -2.34 12.95 17.46
C ASP A 2 -1.67 11.74 16.80
N PRO A 3 -2.11 11.32 15.60
CA PRO A 3 -1.58 10.12 14.95
C PRO A 3 -0.13 10.33 14.49
N ASN A 4 0.74 9.37 14.80
CA ASN A 4 2.16 9.43 14.39
C ASN A 4 2.38 9.07 12.91
N VAL A 5 1.50 8.23 12.34
CA VAL A 5 1.59 7.76 10.95
C VAL A 5 0.20 7.71 10.34
N VAL A 6 0.06 8.18 9.09
CA VAL A 6 -1.17 8.12 8.30
C VAL A 6 -0.88 7.36 7.01
N VAL A 7 -1.80 6.48 6.59
CA VAL A 7 -1.68 5.68 5.37
C VAL A 7 -2.86 5.98 4.46
N LEU A 8 -2.58 6.35 3.20
CA LEU A 8 -3.58 6.45 2.15
C LEU A 8 -3.81 5.06 1.53
N LEU A 9 -5.04 4.57 1.55
CA LEU A 9 -5.42 3.31 0.92
C LEU A 9 -6.56 3.56 -0.07
N ASP A 10 -6.28 3.36 -1.35
CA ASP A 10 -7.27 3.54 -2.40
C ASP A 10 -8.37 2.48 -2.34
N VAL A 11 -9.60 2.91 -2.62
CA VAL A 11 -10.74 2.01 -2.75
C VAL A 11 -10.48 1.01 -3.88
N GLY A 12 -10.69 -0.27 -3.60
CA GLY A 12 -10.42 -1.35 -4.56
C GLY A 12 -8.99 -1.90 -4.54
N THR A 13 -8.07 -1.29 -3.78
CA THR A 13 -6.72 -1.83 -3.57
C THR A 13 -6.74 -2.89 -2.47
N LYS A 14 -6.24 -4.09 -2.78
CA LYS A 14 -6.03 -5.14 -1.78
C LYS A 14 -4.59 -5.10 -1.27
N PRO A 15 -4.32 -4.66 -0.03
CA PRO A 15 -2.98 -4.72 0.52
C PRO A 15 -2.55 -6.18 0.71
N ASN A 16 -1.25 -6.43 0.58
CA ASN A 16 -0.67 -7.68 1.07
C ASN A 16 -0.78 -7.72 2.60
N THR A 17 -0.86 -8.91 3.20
CA THR A 17 -1.04 -9.11 4.64
C THR A 17 -0.01 -8.35 5.48
N SER A 18 1.22 -8.20 4.99
CA SER A 18 2.29 -7.47 5.67
C SER A 18 2.51 -6.02 5.21
N ALA A 19 1.74 -5.53 4.22
CA ALA A 19 2.01 -4.23 3.58
C ALA A 19 1.95 -3.05 4.58
N ILE A 20 0.90 -3.00 5.40
CA ILE A 20 0.72 -1.92 6.40
C ILE A 20 1.82 -1.97 7.46
N TYR A 21 2.20 -3.17 7.91
CA TYR A 21 3.29 -3.35 8.87
C TYR A 21 4.61 -2.79 8.34
N HIS A 22 4.96 -3.09 7.09
CA HIS A 22 6.20 -2.59 6.50
C HIS A 22 6.17 -1.08 6.23
N LEU A 23 5.02 -0.51 5.87
CA LEU A 23 4.86 0.94 5.74
C LEU A 23 5.07 1.64 7.09
N TRP A 24 4.44 1.15 8.16
CA TRP A 24 4.64 1.70 9.51
C TRP A 24 6.08 1.52 9.99
N LYS A 25 6.67 0.34 9.78
CA LYS A 25 8.03 0.02 10.24
C LYS A 25 9.11 0.91 9.61
N ALA A 26 8.86 1.50 8.44
CA ALA A 26 9.77 2.49 7.85
C ALA A 26 9.93 3.73 8.75
N PHE A 27 8.86 4.20 9.38
CA PHE A 27 8.88 5.35 10.30
C PHE A 27 9.45 4.98 11.67
N ASP A 28 9.26 3.73 12.10
CA ASP A 28 9.86 3.20 13.34
C ASP A 28 11.38 3.03 13.22
N ASN A 29 11.85 2.60 12.06
CA ASN A 29 13.28 2.37 11.80
C ASN A 29 14.10 3.67 11.66
N ASP A 30 13.51 4.74 11.12
CA ASP A 30 14.17 6.04 10.95
C ASP A 30 13.19 7.20 11.14
N SER A 31 13.40 7.96 12.22
CA SER A 31 12.56 9.11 12.58
C SER A 31 12.65 10.29 11.60
N ASN A 32 13.59 10.28 10.65
CA ASN A 32 13.72 11.31 9.62
C ASN A 32 12.97 10.96 8.32
N VAL A 33 12.36 9.78 8.22
CA VAL A 33 11.58 9.39 7.05
C VAL A 33 10.29 10.19 6.99
N ALA A 34 10.15 11.00 5.94
CA ALA A 34 8.95 11.79 5.70
C ALA A 34 7.82 10.98 5.01
N GLY A 35 8.12 9.80 4.44
CA GLY A 35 7.13 8.98 3.74
C GLY A 35 7.67 7.62 3.27
N ALA A 36 6.75 6.67 3.08
CA ALA A 36 7.02 5.34 2.54
C ALA A 36 5.97 4.97 1.50
N ALA A 37 6.38 4.29 0.43
CA ALA A 37 5.48 3.81 -0.62
C ALA A 37 5.74 2.32 -0.89
N GLY A 38 4.65 1.56 -1.02
CA GLY A 38 4.70 0.16 -1.45
C GLY A 38 4.54 0.04 -2.96
N GLU A 39 4.88 -1.13 -3.50
CA GLU A 39 4.62 -1.45 -4.90
C GLU A 39 3.13 -1.79 -5.12
N ILE A 40 2.51 -1.21 -6.15
CA ILE A 40 1.12 -1.48 -6.54
C ILE A 40 1.09 -2.25 -7.86
N LYS A 41 0.29 -3.31 -7.93
CA LYS A 41 0.10 -4.14 -9.14
C LYS A 41 -1.36 -4.34 -9.47
N ALA A 42 -1.69 -4.20 -10.75
CA ALA A 42 -3.03 -4.49 -11.24
C ALA A 42 -3.35 -6.00 -11.14
N LEU A 43 -4.54 -6.32 -10.62
CA LEU A 43 -5.06 -7.69 -10.60
C LEU A 43 -5.57 -8.08 -11.99
N LYS A 44 -4.72 -8.74 -12.78
CA LYS A 44 -4.99 -9.07 -14.20
C LYS A 44 -6.09 -10.13 -14.41
N GLY A 45 -6.34 -10.99 -13.43
CA GLY A 45 -7.24 -12.15 -13.59
C GLY A 45 -6.69 -13.19 -14.59
N ARG A 46 -7.45 -14.26 -14.82
CA ARG A 46 -7.06 -15.31 -15.78
C ARG A 46 -7.03 -14.72 -17.20
N PHE A 47 -5.96 -14.98 -17.95
CA PHE A 47 -5.75 -14.47 -19.31
C PHE A 47 -5.89 -12.94 -19.43
N CYS A 48 -5.48 -12.18 -18.41
CA CYS A 48 -5.60 -10.71 -18.38
C CYS A 48 -7.04 -10.18 -18.57
N LYS A 49 -8.07 -11.02 -18.37
CA LYS A 49 -9.46 -10.65 -18.62
C LYS A 49 -9.92 -9.43 -17.83
N LYS A 50 -9.34 -9.18 -16.65
CA LYS A 50 -9.68 -8.00 -15.82
C LYS A 50 -9.06 -6.69 -16.33
N LEU A 51 -8.16 -6.75 -17.31
CA LEU A 51 -7.61 -5.55 -17.96
C LEU A 51 -8.45 -5.11 -19.18
N LEU A 52 -9.42 -5.91 -19.61
CA LEU A 52 -10.25 -5.64 -20.78
C LEU A 52 -11.50 -4.80 -20.46
N ASN A 53 -11.77 -4.55 -19.17
CA ASN A 53 -12.86 -3.68 -18.76
C ASN A 53 -12.30 -2.25 -18.60
N PRO A 54 -12.93 -1.22 -19.20
CA PRO A 54 -12.63 0.16 -18.85
C PRO A 54 -12.93 0.43 -17.37
#